data_AF-A0AAP5YER1-F1
#
_entry.id   AF-A0AAP5YER1-F1
#
_cell.length_a   1.000
_cell.length_b   1.000
_cell.length_c   1.000
_cell.angle_alpha   90.00
_cell.angle_beta   90.00
_cell.angle_gamma   90.00
#
_symmetry.space_group_name_H-M   'P 1'
#
loop_
_entity.id
_entity.type
_entity.pdbx_description
1 polymer ?
#
loop_
_entity_poly.entity_id
_entity_poly.type
_entity_poly.pdbx_seq_one_letter_code
_entity_poly.pdbx_strand_id
1 'polypeptide(L)'
;MKYHEMKKKRDTIARQMRELNDKAKEEKRAFTDDETTQWRGMTSELEGLDSQIEREDQLRAQDERFVREDDNTNNGEESPTEQRQAEAFTSYLRHGFAE
;
A
#
# COMPACT_ATOMS: atom_id res chain seq x y z
N MET A 1 -9.51 -6.15 -9.75
CA MET A 1 -8.70 -5.36 -10.72
C MET A 1 -7.36 -5.07 -10.05
N LYS A 2 -6.22 -5.03 -10.76
CA LYS A 2 -4.94 -4.71 -10.09
C LYS A 2 -4.94 -3.25 -9.65
N TYR A 3 -4.30 -2.92 -8.52
CA TYR A 3 -4.25 -1.55 -7.97
C TYR A 3 -3.80 -0.48 -8.98
N HIS A 4 -2.79 -0.76 -9.80
CA HIS A 4 -2.34 0.17 -10.84
C HIS A 4 -3.38 0.37 -11.95
N GLU A 5 -4.16 -0.66 -12.27
CA GLU A 5 -5.26 -0.56 -13.23
C GLU A 5 -6.41 0.27 -12.65
N MET A 6 -6.71 0.13 -11.36
CA MET A 6 -7.71 0.97 -10.67
C MET A 6 -7.31 2.44 -10.69
N LYS A 7 -6.04 2.76 -10.38
CA LYS A 7 -5.51 4.13 -10.49
C LYS A 7 -5.61 4.68 -11.92
N LYS A 8 -5.25 3.88 -12.93
CA LYS A 8 -5.34 4.29 -14.34
C LYS A 8 -6.79 4.53 -14.76
N LYS A 9 -7.72 3.68 -14.33
CA LYS A 9 -9.16 3.85 -14.61
C LYS A 9 -9.69 5.13 -13.97
N ARG A 10 -9.36 5.38 -12.70
CA ARG A 10 -9.72 6.61 -11.98
C ARG A 10 -9.25 7.86 -12.72
N ASP A 11 -7.98 7.88 -13.15
CA ASP A 11 -7.42 9.01 -13.89
C ASP A 11 -8.14 9.23 -15.23
N THR A 12 -8.47 8.15 -15.93
CA THR A 12 -9.22 8.19 -17.19
C THR A 12 -10.60 8.80 -16.99
N ILE A 13 -11.35 8.38 -15.97
CA ILE A 13 -12.69 8.91 -15.66
C ILE A 13 -12.59 10.38 -15.25
N ALA A 14 -11.62 10.74 -14.41
CA ALA A 14 -11.40 12.12 -14.00
C ALA A 14 -11.09 13.03 -15.21
N ARG A 15 -10.31 12.54 -16.19
CA ARG A 15 -10.07 13.25 -17.44
C ARG A 15 -11.36 13.42 -18.26
N GLN A 16 -12.14 12.36 -18.42
CA GLN A 16 -13.42 12.41 -19.15
C GLN A 16 -14.42 13.38 -18.51
N MET A 17 -14.50 13.40 -17.18
CA MET A 17 -15.29 14.40 -16.45
C MET A 17 -14.82 15.82 -16.76
N ARG A 18 -13.51 16.09 -16.67
CA ARG A 18 -12.98 17.42 -17.00
C ARG A 18 -13.30 17.81 -18.44
N GLU A 19 -13.11 16.90 -19.40
CA GLU A 19 -13.45 17.13 -20.81
C GLU A 19 -14.94 17.48 -20.99
N LEU A 20 -15.83 16.76 -20.31
CA LEU A 20 -17.28 17.05 -20.34
C LEU A 20 -17.61 18.41 -19.71
N ASN A 21 -16.92 18.77 -18.63
CA ASN A 21 -17.06 20.07 -17.97
C ASN A 21 -16.55 21.23 -18.86
N ASP A 22 -15.36 21.08 -19.43
CA ASP A 22 -14.75 22.06 -20.33
C ASP A 22 -15.60 22.25 -21.59
N LYS A 23 -16.13 21.16 -22.17
CA LYS A 23 -17.05 21.25 -23.32
C LYS A 23 -18.28 22.09 -23.00
N ALA A 24 -18.94 21.85 -21.86
CA ALA A 24 -20.12 22.62 -21.48
C ALA A 24 -19.79 24.11 -21.21
N LYS A 25 -18.61 24.39 -20.62
CA LYS A 25 -18.12 25.75 -20.42
C LYS A 25 -17.83 26.47 -21.73
N GLU A 26 -17.19 25.78 -22.68
CA GLU A 26 -16.91 26.32 -24.02
C GLU A 26 -18.22 26.67 -24.74
N GLU A 27 -19.21 25.79 -24.66
CA GLU A 27 -20.55 26.00 -25.20
C GLU A 27 -21.41 26.98 -24.36
N LYS A 28 -20.85 27.54 -23.26
CA LYS A 28 -21.51 28.47 -22.32
C LYS A 28 -22.89 28.02 -21.87
N ARG A 29 -23.08 26.72 -21.70
CA ARG A 29 -24.35 26.11 -21.33
C ARG A 29 -24.22 25.28 -20.06
N ALA A 30 -25.35 25.06 -19.40
CA ALA A 30 -25.43 24.03 -18.37
C ALA A 30 -25.32 22.64 -19.02
N PHE A 31 -25.01 21.65 -18.19
CA PHE A 31 -25.12 20.25 -18.61
C PHE A 31 -26.54 19.94 -19.04
N THR A 32 -26.65 19.19 -20.13
CA THR A 32 -27.91 18.56 -20.51
C THR A 32 -28.29 17.49 -19.49
N ASP A 33 -29.53 17.01 -19.53
CA ASP A 33 -30.00 15.95 -18.63
C ASP A 33 -29.21 14.65 -18.81
N ASP A 34 -28.85 14.33 -20.06
CA ASP A 34 -28.03 13.18 -20.41
C ASP A 34 -26.60 13.32 -19.85
N GLU A 35 -25.95 14.46 -20.06
CA GLU A 35 -24.63 14.75 -19.50
C GLU A 35 -24.63 14.80 -17.96
N THR A 36 -25.72 15.26 -17.35
CA THR A 36 -25.88 15.24 -15.88
C THR A 36 -25.96 13.80 -15.38
N THR A 37 -26.68 12.93 -16.08
CA THR A 37 -26.76 11.50 -15.77
C THR A 37 -25.41 10.82 -15.97
N GLN A 38 -24.70 11.12 -17.06
CA GLN A 38 -23.34 10.64 -17.30
C GLN A 38 -22.37 11.11 -16.21
N TRP A 39 -22.44 12.39 -15.81
CA TRP A 39 -21.62 12.93 -14.74
C TRP A 39 -21.87 12.21 -13.42
N ARG A 40 -23.13 11.99 -13.05
CA ARG A 40 -23.50 11.24 -11.84
C ARG A 40 -22.98 9.80 -11.89
N GLY A 41 -23.13 9.12 -13.01
CA GLY A 41 -22.60 7.76 -13.20
C GLY A 41 -21.08 7.70 -13.05
N MET A 42 -20.37 8.62 -13.71
CA MET A 42 -18.91 8.73 -13.58
C MET A 42 -18.50 9.07 -12.13
N THR A 43 -19.29 9.88 -11.41
CA THR A 43 -18.99 10.27 -10.03
C THR A 43 -19.07 9.06 -9.11
N SER A 44 -20.16 8.29 -9.20
CA SER A 44 -20.32 7.06 -8.43
C SER A 44 -19.23 6.03 -8.76
N GLU A 45 -18.83 5.92 -10.03
CA GLU A 45 -17.73 5.02 -10.40
C GLU A 45 -16.39 5.48 -9.81
N LEU A 46 -16.14 6.79 -9.78
CA LEU A 46 -14.93 7.38 -9.19
C LEU A 46 -14.89 7.14 -7.68
N GLU A 47 -15.99 7.37 -6.96
CA GLU A 47 -16.09 7.12 -5.51
C GLU A 47 -15.88 5.63 -5.17
N GLY A 48 -16.42 4.72 -5.99
CA GLY A 48 -16.20 3.29 -5.84
C GLY A 48 -14.74 2.88 -6.06
N LEU A 49 -14.07 3.49 -7.04
CA LEU A 49 -12.64 3.27 -7.29
C LEU A 49 -11.75 3.85 -6.18
N ASP A 50 -12.04 5.07 -5.71
CA ASP A 50 -11.30 5.69 -4.60
C ASP A 50 -11.39 4.83 -3.34
N SER A 51 -12.58 4.33 -3.00
CA SER A 51 -12.79 3.45 -1.84
C SER A 51 -11.98 2.14 -1.95
N GLN A 52 -11.93 1.54 -3.14
CA GLN A 52 -11.12 0.34 -3.38
C GLN A 52 -9.62 0.62 -3.30
N ILE A 53 -9.18 1.75 -3.86
CA ILE A 53 -7.78 2.17 -3.82
C ILE A 53 -7.35 2.45 -2.39
N GLU A 54 -8.14 3.18 -1.61
CA GLU A 54 -7.83 3.49 -0.21
C GLU A 54 -7.68 2.20 0.61
N ARG A 55 -8.59 1.25 0.44
CA ARG A 55 -8.51 -0.04 1.14
C ARG A 55 -7.24 -0.81 0.81
N GLU A 56 -6.87 -0.87 -0.47
CA GLU A 56 -5.63 -1.51 -0.90
C GLU A 56 -4.38 -0.78 -0.41
N ASP A 57 -4.43 0.55 -0.33
CA ASP A 57 -3.36 1.37 0.19
C ASP A 57 -3.13 1.11 1.68
N GLN A 58 -4.22 1.04 2.46
CA GLN A 58 -4.17 0.66 3.88
C GLN A 58 -3.60 -0.73 4.09
N LEU A 59 -4.00 -1.72 3.28
CA LEU A 59 -3.46 -3.07 3.37
C LEU A 59 -1.95 -3.11 3.08
N ARG A 60 -1.48 -2.40 2.06
CA ARG A 60 -0.03 -2.29 1.78
C ARG A 60 0.72 -1.55 2.86
N ALA A 61 0.16 -0.46 3.39
CA ALA A 61 0.78 0.30 4.46
C ALA A 61 0.89 -0.53 5.74
N GLN A 62 -0.10 -1.39 6.02
CA GLN A 62 -0.05 -2.34 7.13
C GLN A 62 1.01 -3.42 6.89
N ASP A 63 1.09 -3.96 5.68
CA ASP A 63 2.09 -4.96 5.30
C ASP A 63 3.53 -4.39 5.42
N GLU A 64 3.75 -3.17 4.93
CA GLU A 64 5.04 -2.47 5.03
C GLU A 64 5.43 -2.21 6.50
N ARG A 65 4.47 -1.87 7.36
CA ARG A 65 4.71 -1.72 8.80
C ARG A 65 5.10 -3.05 9.43
N PHE A 66 4.40 -4.13 9.11
CA PHE A 66 4.69 -5.46 9.65
C PHE A 66 6.10 -5.93 9.23
N VAL A 67 6.46 -5.77 7.95
CA VAL A 67 7.82 -6.09 7.47
C VAL A 67 8.88 -5.25 8.17
N ARG A 68 8.62 -3.96 8.40
CA ARG A 68 9.56 -3.06 9.09
C ARG A 68 9.70 -3.37 10.59
N GLU A 69 8.64 -3.80 11.25
CA GLU A 69 8.68 -4.24 12.65
C GLU A 69 9.40 -5.59 12.80
N ASP A 70 9.23 -6.52 11.85
CA ASP A 70 9.91 -7.82 11.87
C ASP A 70 11.43 -7.68 11.67
N ASP A 71 11.88 -6.78 10.78
CA ASP A 71 13.31 -6.50 10.54
C ASP A 71 14.01 -5.85 11.77
N ASN A 72 13.25 -5.10 12.57
CA ASN A 72 13.78 -4.45 13.78
C ASN A 72 13.85 -5.40 14.99
N THR A 73 13.03 -6.46 15.00
CA THR A 73 12.99 -7.43 16.11
C THR A 73 14.07 -8.52 15.95
N ASN A 74 14.54 -8.78 14.73
CA ASN A 74 15.57 -9.80 14.46
C ASN A 74 17.03 -9.30 14.59
N ASN A 75 17.26 -8.01 14.87
CA ASN A 75 18.61 -7.41 14.88
C ASN A 75 19.18 -7.11 16.28
N GLY A 76 18.60 -7.63 17.36
CA GLY A 76 18.98 -7.18 18.71
C GLY A 76 18.87 -8.16 19.87
N GLU A 77 18.54 -9.43 19.65
CA GLU A 77 18.58 -10.43 20.72
C GLU A 77 19.42 -11.62 20.28
N GLU A 78 20.75 -11.44 20.30
CA GLU A 78 21.62 -12.56 20.66
C GLU A 78 21.11 -13.08 22.00
N SER A 79 20.45 -14.23 21.95
CA SER A 79 19.90 -14.84 23.14
C SER A 79 21.04 -15.01 24.16
N PRO A 80 20.87 -14.66 25.45
CA PRO A 80 21.92 -14.84 26.47
C PRO A 80 22.35 -16.32 26.61
N THR A 81 21.58 -17.24 26.00
CA THR A 81 21.90 -18.65 25.83
C THR A 81 22.97 -18.93 24.80
N GLU A 82 23.04 -18.19 23.69
CA GLU A 82 24.04 -18.41 22.64
C GLU A 82 25.42 -17.93 23.08
N GLN A 83 25.49 -16.77 23.77
CA GLN A 83 26.75 -16.29 24.34
C GLN A 83 27.29 -17.24 25.41
N ARG A 84 26.44 -17.71 26.33
CA ARG A 84 26.85 -18.71 27.35
C ARG A 84 27.31 -20.02 26.74
N GLN A 85 26.68 -20.48 25.66
CA GLN A 85 27.09 -21.71 24.96
C GLN A 85 28.42 -21.53 24.23
N ALA A 86 28.63 -20.40 23.56
CA ALA A 86 29.89 -20.08 22.90
C ALA A 86 31.05 -19.97 23.91
N GLU A 87 30.82 -19.36 25.08
CA GLU A 87 31.81 -19.29 26.16
C GLU A 87 32.08 -20.67 26.77
N ALA A 88 31.06 -21.48 27.03
CA ALA A 88 31.22 -22.85 27.54
C ALA A 88 31.98 -23.75 26.56
N PHE A 89 31.67 -23.65 25.27
CA PHE A 89 32.36 -24.38 24.20
C PHE A 89 33.82 -23.92 24.04
N THR A 90 34.06 -22.62 24.10
CA THR A 90 35.44 -22.07 24.03
C THR A 90 36.26 -22.45 25.25
N SER A 91 35.67 -22.47 26.44
CA SER A 91 36.31 -22.96 27.66
C SER A 91 36.65 -24.44 27.56
N TYR A 92 35.73 -25.26 27.03
CA TYR A 92 35.92 -26.69 26.80
C TYR A 92 37.04 -26.99 25.79
N LEU A 93 37.15 -26.22 24.71
CA LEU A 93 38.24 -26.34 23.74
C LEU A 93 39.59 -25.88 24.29
N ARG A 94 39.61 -24.82 25.12
CA ARG A 94 40.85 -24.24 25.66
C ARG A 94 41.42 -25.02 26.84
N HIS A 95 40.56 -25.60 27.69
CA HIS A 95 40.97 -26.41 28.85
C HIS A 95 40.89 -27.91 28.56
N GLY A 96 41.04 -28.30 27.29
CA GLY A 96 40.79 -29.64 26.74
C GLY A 96 41.07 -30.79 27.71
N PHE A 97 40.08 -31.68 27.81
CA PHE A 97 40.13 -33.04 28.38
C PHE A 97 41.36 -33.33 29.25
N ALA A 98 41.46 -32.69 30.42
CA ALA A 98 42.41 -33.10 31.44
C ALA A 98 41.76 -34.16 32.33
N GLU A 99 41.65 -35.38 31.80
CA GLU A 99 41.69 -36.63 32.56
C GLU A 99 42.91 -37.43 32.12
#